data_AF-A0A933QDL7-F1
#
_entry.id   AF-A0A933QDL7-F1
#
_cell.length_a   1.000
_cell.length_b   1.000
_cell.length_c   1.000
_cell.angle_alpha   90.00
_cell.angle_beta   90.00
_cell.angle_gamma   90.00
#
_symmetry.space_group_name_H-M   'P 1'
#
loop_
_entity.id
_entity.type
_entity.pdbx_description
1 polymer ?
#
loop_
_entity_poly.entity_id
_entity_poly.type
_entity_poly.pdbx_seq_one_letter_code
_entity_poly.pdbx_strand_id
1 'polypeptide(L)'
;MRRLVIMLLAWPGVAGALAQLDLDLRLDPATREFAAKARLADSAGLRGFRLAPEFEIVALSIDGRAARPSRRGAVVTLPRGTRQVDVRYRATLKPLAALDHREVLADRSATAAPEGSFLPAAAGWYPEVGALFSYRVSLSLPAGQKGLVPGEIVKESDGADGYRAEFVFAEPVEGIDLMAGPYVLAEHRLKLPGGHYVKVRSWFHPELGDLAPAYLDDSARYLERYSRLIGDYPFAMFSIVSSPTPTGFGMPTLTYLGRDVLRLPFIRATSLGHEILHNWWGNGVYPDWPRGNWSEGLTTFLADYAYKEDESEAAAREMRMGWLRDYAAVPPGEDFALKNFTSRQHGIASIIGYNKAAMVFLMLRDRIGKDAFERGLRLFWQRHRFKTAGWAELEAAFGEASGQPLADFFRTWVQQSGSPPFAGADPDFRIWRRIDPAVFPPILREVFVAPEATVVAVGNDAELRAAAQALAARLLDAKPDAVVTTLPARGPALIVGKANELDAWLAARQLPPRPVLKEGSAQVWAGRDGRGRPYVAIAVADVAALKALMRPLPHYGKQSWLVFDGARAIERGIWPPRAETAASGSR
;
A
#
# COMPACT_ATOMS: atom_id res chain seq x y z
N MET A 1 -1.55 0.91 -2.30
CA MET A 1 -2.10 0.64 -3.65
C MET A 1 -3.32 1.51 -3.92
N ARG A 2 -3.34 2.30 -5.01
CA ARG A 2 -4.56 2.97 -5.50
C ARG A 2 -5.48 1.95 -6.17
N ARG A 3 -6.19 1.14 -5.38
CA ARG A 3 -7.36 0.42 -5.87
C ARG A 3 -8.52 1.39 -5.86
N LEU A 4 -8.70 2.14 -6.95
CA LEU A 4 -9.95 2.85 -7.15
C LEU A 4 -11.02 1.76 -7.30
N VAL A 5 -11.97 1.76 -6.37
CA VAL A 5 -13.19 0.97 -6.43
C VAL A 5 -13.86 1.30 -7.75
N ILE A 6 -13.69 0.43 -8.74
CA ILE A 6 -14.61 0.40 -9.86
C ILE A 6 -15.85 -0.25 -9.28
N MET A 7 -16.94 0.52 -9.13
CA MET A 7 -18.26 -0.03 -8.85
C MET A 7 -18.61 -1.01 -9.97
N LEU A 8 -18.22 -2.26 -9.81
CA LEU A 8 -18.80 -3.38 -10.50
C LEU A 8 -20.12 -3.63 -9.77
N LEU A 9 -21.22 -3.57 -10.51
CA LEU A 9 -22.49 -4.15 -10.07
C LEU A 9 -22.22 -5.64 -9.81
N ALA A 10 -21.92 -5.98 -8.55
CA ALA A 10 -21.85 -7.35 -8.11
C ALA A 10 -23.23 -7.96 -8.29
N TRP A 11 -23.36 -8.84 -9.28
CA TRP A 11 -24.56 -9.64 -9.41
C TRP A 11 -24.46 -10.80 -8.41
N PRO A 12 -25.49 -11.05 -7.59
CA PRO A 12 -25.46 -12.15 -6.65
C PRO A 12 -25.36 -13.47 -7.43
N GLY A 13 -24.21 -14.13 -7.31
CA GLY A 13 -23.96 -15.45 -7.88
C GLY A 13 -24.54 -16.53 -6.99
N VAL A 14 -25.36 -17.40 -7.57
CA VAL A 14 -25.58 -18.76 -7.06
C VAL A 14 -24.22 -19.48 -7.10
N ALA A 15 -23.91 -20.34 -6.12
CA ALA A 15 -22.68 -21.12 -6.07
C ALA A 15 -22.54 -22.05 -7.30
N GLY A 16 -21.99 -21.52 -8.38
CA GLY A 16 -21.60 -22.24 -9.60
C GLY A 16 -20.09 -22.39 -9.68
N ALA A 17 -19.60 -23.26 -10.58
CA ALA A 17 -18.18 -23.37 -10.89
C ALA A 17 -17.65 -22.01 -11.37
N LEU A 18 -16.44 -21.63 -10.93
CA LEU A 18 -15.79 -20.39 -11.36
C LEU A 18 -15.67 -20.34 -12.88
N ALA A 19 -15.70 -19.14 -13.44
CA ALA A 19 -15.22 -18.93 -14.79
C ALA A 19 -13.75 -19.39 -14.87
N GLN A 20 -13.39 -20.06 -15.95
CA GLN A 20 -12.04 -20.53 -16.23
C GLN A 20 -11.46 -19.77 -17.42
N LEU A 21 -10.23 -19.28 -17.25
CA LEU A 21 -9.43 -18.65 -18.31
C LEU A 21 -8.19 -19.49 -18.60
N ASP A 22 -8.12 -20.08 -19.79
CA ASP A 22 -6.87 -20.63 -20.32
C ASP A 22 -6.25 -19.61 -21.27
N LEU A 23 -5.00 -19.21 -21.02
CA LEU A 23 -4.30 -18.16 -21.73
C LEU A 23 -2.95 -18.65 -22.22
N ASP A 24 -2.72 -18.65 -23.53
CA ASP A 24 -1.42 -18.89 -24.14
C ASP A 24 -0.91 -17.57 -24.73
N LEU A 25 0.24 -17.08 -24.25
CA LEU A 25 0.76 -15.78 -24.62
C LEU A 25 2.26 -15.78 -24.90
N ARG A 26 2.65 -14.89 -25.80
CA ARG A 26 4.04 -14.54 -26.10
C ARG A 26 4.24 -13.05 -25.86
N LEU A 27 5.34 -12.72 -25.20
CA LEU A 27 5.81 -11.36 -25.02
C LEU A 27 7.28 -11.28 -25.45
N ASP A 28 7.61 -10.31 -26.29
CA ASP A 28 8.99 -9.94 -26.58
C ASP A 28 9.27 -8.57 -25.93
N PRO A 29 10.04 -8.52 -24.83
CA PRO A 29 10.31 -7.26 -24.15
C PRO A 29 11.08 -6.23 -24.98
N ALA A 30 11.89 -6.65 -25.95
CA ALA A 30 12.70 -5.76 -26.77
C ALA A 30 11.88 -5.09 -27.88
N THR A 31 11.07 -5.87 -28.59
CA THR A 31 10.17 -5.33 -29.63
C THR A 31 8.87 -4.77 -29.07
N ARG A 32 8.54 -5.12 -27.81
CA ARG A 32 7.27 -4.85 -27.11
C ARG A 32 6.07 -5.52 -27.77
N GLU A 33 6.32 -6.51 -28.63
CA GLU A 33 5.27 -7.29 -29.26
C GLU A 33 4.63 -8.24 -28.26
N PHE A 34 3.32 -8.18 -28.17
CA PHE A 34 2.48 -9.05 -27.36
C PHE A 34 1.46 -9.75 -28.25
N ALA A 35 1.32 -11.06 -28.08
CA ALA A 35 0.27 -11.84 -28.75
C ALA A 35 -0.26 -12.90 -27.79
N ALA A 36 -1.58 -13.12 -27.82
CA ALA A 36 -2.22 -14.09 -26.96
C ALA A 36 -3.41 -14.78 -27.61
N LYS A 37 -3.66 -16.01 -27.17
CA LYS A 37 -4.89 -16.77 -27.39
C LYS A 37 -5.48 -17.08 -26.02
N ALA A 38 -6.70 -16.64 -25.80
CA ALA A 38 -7.44 -16.93 -24.58
C ALA A 38 -8.66 -17.79 -24.89
N ARG A 39 -8.97 -18.70 -23.98
CA ARG A 39 -10.24 -19.41 -23.91
C ARG A 39 -10.89 -19.09 -22.56
N LEU A 40 -12.05 -18.48 -22.62
CA LEU A 40 -12.93 -18.27 -21.48
C LEU A 40 -14.04 -19.32 -21.49
N ALA A 41 -14.28 -19.95 -20.36
CA ALA A 41 -15.40 -20.86 -20.17
C ALA A 41 -16.13 -20.53 -18.86
N ASP A 42 -17.46 -20.46 -18.91
CA ASP A 42 -18.30 -20.31 -17.72
C ASP A 42 -19.60 -21.09 -17.88
N SER A 43 -19.81 -22.05 -16.98
CA SER A 43 -21.02 -22.88 -16.94
C SER A 43 -22.29 -22.10 -16.62
N ALA A 44 -22.18 -20.98 -15.89
CA ALA A 44 -23.28 -20.08 -15.55
C ALA A 44 -23.65 -19.13 -16.72
N GLY A 45 -22.78 -19.06 -17.74
CA GLY A 45 -22.98 -18.29 -18.96
C GLY A 45 -22.28 -16.93 -18.95
N LEU A 46 -21.45 -16.70 -19.95
CA LEU A 46 -20.74 -15.45 -20.21
C LEU A 46 -21.68 -14.40 -20.81
N ARG A 47 -21.62 -13.16 -20.30
CA ARG A 47 -22.33 -12.01 -20.89
C ARG A 47 -21.41 -11.07 -21.68
N GLY A 48 -20.12 -11.17 -21.45
CA GLY A 48 -19.11 -10.30 -22.02
C GLY A 48 -17.78 -10.48 -21.33
N PHE A 49 -16.77 -9.80 -21.85
CA PHE A 49 -15.48 -9.63 -21.19
C PHE A 49 -14.94 -8.23 -21.44
N ARG A 50 -14.01 -7.79 -20.61
CA ARG A 50 -13.27 -6.55 -20.80
C ARG A 50 -11.89 -6.87 -21.36
N LEU A 51 -11.49 -6.12 -22.38
CA LEU A 51 -10.16 -6.16 -22.96
C LEU A 51 -9.84 -4.73 -23.40
N ALA A 52 -8.67 -4.19 -23.06
CA ALA A 52 -8.37 -2.78 -23.30
C ALA A 52 -8.19 -2.49 -24.81
N PRO A 53 -8.61 -1.31 -25.33
CA PRO A 53 -8.64 -0.97 -26.76
C PRO A 53 -7.35 -1.25 -27.53
N GLU A 54 -6.20 -1.07 -26.90
CA GLU A 54 -4.87 -1.32 -27.44
C GLU A 54 -4.59 -2.79 -27.76
N PHE A 55 -5.35 -3.73 -27.19
CA PHE A 55 -5.32 -5.15 -27.53
C PHE A 55 -6.32 -5.41 -28.66
N GLU A 56 -5.78 -5.52 -29.87
CA GLU A 56 -6.52 -5.76 -31.11
C GLU A 56 -7.01 -7.21 -31.17
N ILE A 57 -8.33 -7.41 -31.22
CA ILE A 57 -8.92 -8.74 -31.44
C ILE A 57 -8.78 -9.12 -32.92
N VAL A 58 -7.96 -10.13 -33.18
CA VAL A 58 -7.68 -10.67 -34.52
C VAL A 58 -8.68 -11.75 -34.91
N ALA A 59 -9.11 -12.57 -33.94
CA ALA A 59 -10.13 -13.60 -34.15
C ALA A 59 -10.96 -13.81 -32.89
N LEU A 60 -12.24 -14.11 -33.08
CA LEU A 60 -13.19 -14.43 -32.01
C LEU A 60 -14.06 -15.61 -32.46
N SER A 61 -14.22 -16.61 -31.59
CA SER A 61 -15.25 -17.62 -31.74
C SER A 61 -16.07 -17.76 -30.46
N ILE A 62 -17.38 -17.92 -30.64
CA ILE A 62 -18.36 -18.07 -29.57
C ILE A 62 -18.97 -19.46 -29.73
N ASP A 63 -18.85 -20.30 -28.70
CA ASP A 63 -19.32 -21.68 -28.69
C ASP A 63 -18.89 -22.46 -29.96
N GLY A 64 -17.62 -22.28 -30.36
CA GLY A 64 -17.01 -22.94 -31.52
C GLY A 64 -17.33 -22.32 -32.89
N ARG A 65 -18.15 -21.27 -32.97
CA ARG A 65 -18.50 -20.57 -34.22
C ARG A 65 -17.79 -19.23 -34.33
N ALA A 66 -17.19 -18.96 -35.49
CA ALA A 66 -16.57 -17.67 -35.76
C ALA A 66 -17.58 -16.52 -35.60
N ALA A 67 -17.16 -15.45 -34.94
CA ALA A 67 -18.00 -14.30 -34.64
C ALA A 67 -17.23 -13.00 -34.86
N ARG A 68 -17.94 -11.90 -35.15
CA ARG A 68 -17.35 -10.56 -35.13
C ARG A 68 -17.49 -9.97 -33.72
N PRO A 69 -16.44 -9.33 -33.17
CA PRO A 69 -16.53 -8.72 -31.85
C PRO A 69 -17.50 -7.53 -31.85
N SER A 70 -18.51 -7.57 -30.98
CA SER A 70 -19.32 -6.41 -30.64
C SER A 70 -18.68 -5.68 -29.47
N ARG A 71 -18.01 -4.55 -29.73
CA ARG A 71 -17.15 -3.85 -28.76
C ARG A 71 -17.57 -2.39 -28.57
N ARG A 72 -17.61 -1.93 -27.32
CA ARG A 72 -17.75 -0.52 -26.93
C ARG A 72 -16.67 -0.15 -25.93
N GLY A 73 -15.65 0.59 -26.37
CA GLY A 73 -14.46 0.85 -25.55
C GLY A 73 -13.76 -0.46 -25.18
N ALA A 74 -13.53 -0.68 -23.89
CA ALA A 74 -12.93 -1.93 -23.41
C ALA A 74 -13.91 -3.12 -23.32
N VAL A 75 -15.22 -2.90 -23.45
CA VAL A 75 -16.21 -3.95 -23.21
C VAL A 75 -16.57 -4.67 -24.50
N VAL A 76 -16.42 -6.00 -24.51
CA VAL A 76 -16.92 -6.90 -25.56
C VAL A 76 -18.17 -7.60 -25.06
N THR A 77 -19.29 -7.41 -25.75
CA THR A 77 -20.59 -8.00 -25.40
C THR A 77 -20.78 -9.33 -26.10
N LEU A 78 -21.32 -10.32 -25.39
CA LEU A 78 -21.59 -11.66 -25.91
C LEU A 78 -23.11 -11.95 -25.94
N PRO A 79 -23.59 -12.80 -26.85
CA PRO A 79 -24.96 -13.29 -26.83
C PRO A 79 -25.30 -13.98 -25.51
N ARG A 80 -26.57 -13.89 -25.07
CA ARG A 80 -27.04 -14.61 -23.89
C ARG A 80 -26.88 -16.12 -24.07
N GLY A 81 -26.46 -16.80 -23.00
CA GLY A 81 -26.26 -18.26 -23.00
C GLY A 81 -24.91 -18.72 -23.55
N THR A 82 -24.02 -17.79 -23.94
CA THR A 82 -22.64 -18.11 -24.33
C THR A 82 -21.96 -18.88 -23.21
N ARG A 83 -21.37 -20.04 -23.50
CA ARG A 83 -20.65 -20.84 -22.49
C ARG A 83 -19.15 -20.78 -22.66
N GLN A 84 -18.70 -20.62 -23.91
CA GLN A 84 -17.28 -20.56 -24.23
C GLN A 84 -16.98 -19.47 -25.25
N VAL A 85 -15.85 -18.80 -25.04
CA VAL A 85 -15.28 -17.86 -26.00
C VAL A 85 -13.80 -18.17 -26.20
N ASP A 86 -13.37 -18.30 -27.45
CA ASP A 86 -11.96 -18.28 -27.80
C ASP A 86 -11.65 -16.95 -28.50
N VAL A 87 -10.63 -16.25 -28.04
CA VAL A 87 -10.21 -14.95 -28.59
C VAL A 87 -8.71 -14.94 -28.86
N ARG A 88 -8.31 -14.50 -30.05
CA ARG A 88 -6.90 -14.24 -30.40
C ARG A 88 -6.72 -12.74 -30.56
N TYR A 89 -5.68 -12.20 -29.93
CA TYR A 89 -5.45 -10.77 -29.90
C TYR A 89 -3.96 -10.45 -29.80
N ARG A 90 -3.61 -9.22 -30.15
CA ARG A 90 -2.22 -8.73 -30.16
C ARG A 90 -2.15 -7.26 -29.77
N ALA A 91 -0.98 -6.81 -29.35
CA ALA A 91 -0.69 -5.41 -29.07
C ALA A 91 0.80 -5.11 -29.24
N THR A 92 1.12 -3.84 -29.41
CA THR A 92 2.46 -3.32 -29.12
C THR A 92 2.39 -2.58 -27.80
N LEU A 93 3.09 -3.09 -26.78
CA LEU A 93 3.01 -2.54 -25.43
C LEU A 93 3.75 -1.20 -25.32
N LYS A 94 3.39 -0.41 -24.31
CA LYS A 94 4.08 0.88 -24.06
C LYS A 94 5.52 0.62 -23.59
N PRO A 95 6.47 1.51 -23.92
CA PRO A 95 7.80 1.43 -23.34
C PRO A 95 7.72 1.65 -21.82
N LEU A 96 8.66 1.07 -21.08
CA LEU A 96 8.83 1.38 -19.67
C LEU A 96 9.25 2.85 -19.49
N ALA A 97 8.51 3.60 -18.68
CA ALA A 97 8.82 4.98 -18.37
C ALA A 97 9.61 5.07 -17.05
N ALA A 98 10.49 6.08 -16.94
CA ALA A 98 11.13 6.44 -15.69
C ALA A 98 10.13 7.18 -14.79
N LEU A 99 9.40 6.43 -13.96
CA LEU A 99 8.35 6.94 -13.08
C LEU A 99 8.81 7.04 -11.62
N ASP A 100 8.31 8.06 -10.92
CA ASP A 100 8.41 8.12 -9.45
C ASP A 100 7.41 7.14 -8.79
N HIS A 101 7.54 6.92 -7.48
CA HIS A 101 6.68 5.96 -6.75
C HIS A 101 5.18 6.28 -6.86
N ARG A 102 4.79 7.57 -6.81
CA ARG A 102 3.37 7.97 -6.91
C ARG A 102 2.84 7.74 -8.31
N GLU A 103 3.66 7.99 -9.32
CA GLU A 103 3.33 7.74 -10.73
C GLU A 103 3.20 6.24 -11.00
N VAL A 104 4.10 5.40 -10.48
CA VAL A 104 4.00 3.94 -10.58
C VAL A 104 2.71 3.42 -9.95
N LEU A 105 2.30 3.94 -8.80
CA LEU A 105 1.04 3.57 -8.16
C LEU A 105 -0.21 4.02 -8.94
N ALA A 106 -0.07 4.99 -9.84
CA ALA A 106 -1.16 5.55 -10.63
C ALA A 106 -1.21 5.00 -12.05
N ASP A 107 -0.07 4.55 -12.59
CA ASP A 107 0.03 3.97 -13.92
C ASP A 107 -0.65 2.60 -13.94
N ARG A 108 -1.47 2.41 -14.98
CA ARG A 108 -2.23 1.19 -15.24
C ARG A 108 -1.87 0.59 -16.58
N SER A 109 -0.81 1.10 -17.22
CA SER A 109 -0.43 0.70 -18.56
C SER A 109 0.29 -0.64 -18.54
N ALA A 110 0.01 -1.47 -19.54
CA ALA A 110 0.87 -2.58 -19.89
C ALA A 110 2.17 -2.05 -20.51
N THR A 111 3.30 -2.36 -19.89
CA THR A 111 4.63 -1.88 -20.32
C THR A 111 5.59 -3.03 -20.55
N ALA A 112 6.47 -2.87 -21.52
CA ALA A 112 7.53 -3.82 -21.80
C ALA A 112 8.85 -3.13 -22.14
N ALA A 113 9.92 -3.69 -21.59
CA ALA A 113 11.30 -3.32 -21.86
C ALA A 113 12.24 -4.48 -21.46
N PRO A 114 13.43 -4.63 -22.09
CA PRO A 114 14.40 -5.67 -21.75
C PRO A 114 14.86 -5.67 -20.29
N GLU A 115 14.94 -4.51 -19.67
CA GLU A 115 15.26 -4.33 -18.24
C GLU A 115 14.10 -4.70 -17.32
N GLY A 116 12.89 -4.91 -17.85
CA GLY A 116 11.74 -5.37 -17.10
C GLY A 116 10.42 -4.93 -17.70
N SER A 117 9.46 -5.84 -17.70
CA SER A 117 8.10 -5.65 -18.23
C SER A 117 7.08 -5.88 -17.11
N PHE A 118 6.03 -5.08 -17.10
CA PHE A 118 4.94 -5.20 -16.15
C PHE A 118 3.59 -4.94 -16.82
N LEU A 119 2.72 -5.93 -16.74
CA LEU A 119 1.33 -5.87 -17.21
C LEU A 119 0.43 -6.04 -15.99
N PRO A 120 0.03 -4.94 -15.32
CA PRO A 120 -0.88 -5.05 -14.19
C PRO A 120 -2.26 -5.52 -14.65
N ALA A 121 -3.02 -6.21 -13.80
CA ALA A 121 -4.38 -6.64 -14.12
C ALA A 121 -5.28 -5.47 -14.58
N ALA A 122 -5.08 -4.29 -13.96
CA ALA A 122 -5.77 -3.05 -14.29
C ALA A 122 -5.53 -2.54 -15.74
N ALA A 123 -4.51 -3.05 -16.44
CA ALA A 123 -4.25 -2.74 -17.84
C ALA A 123 -5.27 -3.38 -18.79
N GLY A 124 -6.08 -4.34 -18.33
CA GLY A 124 -7.07 -5.03 -19.17
C GLY A 124 -6.42 -5.79 -20.33
N TRP A 125 -5.25 -6.40 -20.07
CA TRP A 125 -4.43 -7.10 -21.07
C TRP A 125 -4.88 -8.54 -21.35
N TYR A 126 -5.83 -9.06 -20.57
CA TYR A 126 -6.49 -10.35 -20.78
C TYR A 126 -8.02 -10.15 -20.79
N PRO A 127 -8.81 -11.10 -21.35
CA PRO A 127 -10.26 -10.95 -21.38
C PRO A 127 -10.87 -11.19 -19.99
N GLU A 128 -11.13 -10.12 -19.27
CA GLU A 128 -11.60 -10.11 -17.88
C GLU A 128 -13.13 -10.26 -17.80
N VAL A 129 -13.65 -11.18 -16.97
CA VAL A 129 -15.09 -11.48 -16.85
C VAL A 129 -15.83 -10.70 -15.74
N GLY A 130 -15.12 -9.87 -14.97
CA GLY A 130 -15.71 -8.97 -13.95
C GLY A 130 -16.21 -9.67 -12.67
N ALA A 131 -15.81 -10.92 -12.46
CA ALA A 131 -16.04 -11.71 -11.25
C ALA A 131 -14.76 -12.50 -10.90
N LEU A 132 -14.70 -13.10 -9.72
CA LEU A 132 -13.61 -14.01 -9.37
C LEU A 132 -13.59 -15.19 -10.33
N PHE A 133 -12.40 -15.58 -10.75
CA PHE A 133 -12.19 -16.64 -11.74
C PHE A 133 -10.99 -17.52 -11.35
N SER A 134 -10.75 -18.58 -12.11
CA SER A 134 -9.54 -19.39 -12.04
C SER A 134 -8.83 -19.37 -13.40
N TYR A 135 -7.53 -19.63 -13.44
CA TYR A 135 -6.81 -19.57 -14.71
C TYR A 135 -5.64 -20.55 -14.84
N ARG A 136 -5.27 -20.76 -16.11
CA ARG A 136 -4.03 -21.36 -16.55
C ARG A 136 -3.36 -20.42 -17.55
N VAL A 137 -2.11 -20.04 -17.31
CA VAL A 137 -1.34 -19.17 -18.21
C VAL A 137 -0.12 -19.94 -18.71
N SER A 138 0.00 -20.10 -20.02
CA SER A 138 1.23 -20.49 -20.72
C SER A 138 1.94 -19.24 -21.23
N LEU A 139 3.15 -19.00 -20.74
CA LEU A 139 3.97 -17.84 -21.06
C LEU A 139 5.17 -18.27 -21.89
N SER A 140 5.41 -17.58 -23.00
CA SER A 140 6.64 -17.70 -23.81
C SER A 140 7.36 -16.36 -23.92
N LEU A 141 8.67 -16.36 -23.65
CA LEU A 141 9.57 -15.20 -23.72
C LEU A 141 10.85 -15.57 -24.50
N PRO A 142 11.55 -14.58 -25.11
CA PRO A 142 12.85 -14.82 -25.74
C PRO A 142 13.93 -15.22 -24.73
N ALA A 143 15.04 -15.78 -25.22
CA ALA A 143 16.17 -16.18 -24.37
C ALA A 143 16.74 -15.00 -23.58
N GLY A 144 17.13 -15.26 -22.32
CA GLY A 144 17.61 -14.23 -21.39
C GLY A 144 16.52 -13.42 -20.70
N GLN A 145 15.24 -13.67 -21.02
CA GLN A 145 14.09 -13.12 -20.31
C GLN A 145 13.35 -14.23 -19.58
N LYS A 146 12.93 -13.97 -18.35
CA LYS A 146 12.07 -14.86 -17.55
C LYS A 146 10.85 -14.09 -17.09
N GLY A 147 9.76 -14.79 -16.79
CA GLY A 147 8.57 -14.12 -16.31
C GLY A 147 7.64 -15.03 -15.55
N LEU A 148 6.70 -14.39 -14.87
CA LEU A 148 5.72 -15.02 -14.01
C LEU A 148 4.42 -14.25 -13.95
N VAL A 149 3.37 -14.98 -13.59
CA VAL A 149 2.11 -14.47 -13.04
C VAL A 149 1.89 -15.12 -11.67
N PRO A 150 1.00 -14.60 -10.81
CA PRO A 150 0.58 -15.30 -9.60
C PRO A 150 0.17 -16.76 -9.87
N GLY A 151 0.35 -17.64 -8.89
CA GLY A 151 -0.07 -19.05 -8.97
C GLY A 151 1.09 -20.03 -8.99
N GLU A 152 0.76 -21.32 -9.11
CA GLU A 152 1.72 -22.41 -9.10
C GLU A 152 2.38 -22.61 -10.47
N ILE A 153 3.71 -22.70 -10.49
CA ILE A 153 4.46 -23.14 -11.67
C ILE A 153 4.38 -24.66 -11.80
N VAL A 154 3.63 -25.13 -12.80
CA VAL A 154 3.44 -26.56 -13.08
C VAL A 154 4.38 -27.07 -14.18
N LYS A 155 4.88 -26.18 -15.03
CA LYS A 155 5.87 -26.47 -16.07
C LYS A 155 6.79 -25.27 -16.25
N GLU A 156 8.08 -25.52 -16.40
CA GLU A 156 9.08 -24.46 -16.63
C GLU A 156 10.24 -25.02 -17.46
N SER A 157 10.70 -24.23 -18.43
CA SER A 157 11.92 -24.50 -19.19
C SER A 157 12.59 -23.17 -19.56
N ASP A 158 13.92 -23.11 -19.43
CA ASP A 158 14.75 -21.96 -19.77
C ASP A 158 15.96 -22.44 -20.56
N GLY A 159 16.24 -21.83 -21.71
CA GLY A 159 17.32 -22.25 -22.60
C GLY A 159 17.46 -21.38 -23.84
N ALA A 160 18.23 -21.87 -24.82
CA ALA A 160 18.53 -21.14 -26.05
C ALA A 160 17.28 -20.80 -26.89
N ASP A 161 16.23 -21.63 -26.81
CA ASP A 161 14.95 -21.43 -27.49
C ASP A 161 14.01 -20.45 -26.77
N GLY A 162 14.47 -19.86 -25.66
CA GLY A 162 13.70 -18.95 -24.82
C GLY A 162 13.18 -19.58 -23.54
N TYR A 163 12.46 -18.77 -22.78
CA TYR A 163 11.81 -19.17 -21.55
C TYR A 163 10.35 -19.52 -21.79
N ARG A 164 9.91 -20.66 -21.26
CA ARG A 164 8.51 -21.07 -21.26
C ARG A 164 8.11 -21.54 -19.88
N ALA A 165 6.97 -21.07 -19.41
CA ALA A 165 6.42 -21.51 -18.14
C ALA A 165 4.90 -21.57 -18.19
N GLU A 166 4.34 -22.47 -17.39
CA GLU A 166 2.91 -22.66 -17.24
C GLU A 166 2.53 -22.47 -15.78
N PHE A 167 1.59 -21.56 -15.56
CA PHE A 167 1.11 -21.14 -14.25
C PHE A 167 -0.34 -21.56 -14.08
N VAL A 168 -0.69 -22.09 -12.91
CA VAL A 168 -2.07 -22.44 -12.55
C VAL A 168 -2.47 -21.69 -11.29
N PHE A 169 -3.62 -21.03 -11.37
CA PHE A 169 -4.29 -20.44 -10.21
C PHE A 169 -5.70 -21.03 -10.12
N ALA A 170 -5.84 -22.10 -9.33
CA ALA A 170 -7.08 -22.86 -9.22
C ALA A 170 -8.13 -22.16 -8.34
N GLU A 171 -7.68 -21.33 -7.40
CA GLU A 171 -8.52 -20.68 -6.42
C GLU A 171 -9.15 -19.38 -6.98
N PRO A 172 -10.29 -18.90 -6.45
CA PRO A 172 -10.89 -17.64 -6.86
C PRO A 172 -9.91 -16.46 -6.77
N VAL A 173 -9.68 -15.75 -7.88
CA VAL A 173 -8.75 -14.60 -7.98
C VAL A 173 -9.37 -13.39 -8.67
N GLU A 174 -8.95 -12.18 -8.26
CA GLU A 174 -9.43 -10.91 -8.81
C GLU A 174 -8.76 -10.51 -10.13
N GLY A 175 -7.54 -10.99 -10.41
CA GLY A 175 -6.85 -10.64 -11.65
C GLY A 175 -5.51 -11.32 -11.87
N ILE A 176 -4.90 -11.01 -13.02
CA ILE A 176 -3.60 -11.52 -13.43
C ILE A 176 -2.63 -10.35 -13.64
N ASP A 177 -1.58 -10.31 -12.83
CA ASP A 177 -0.45 -9.41 -13.00
C ASP A 177 0.71 -10.19 -13.60
N LEU A 178 1.30 -9.71 -14.70
CA LEU A 178 2.44 -10.36 -15.34
C LEU A 178 3.70 -9.51 -15.18
N MET A 179 4.79 -10.16 -14.79
CA MET A 179 6.13 -9.58 -14.71
C MET A 179 7.07 -10.38 -15.60
N ALA A 180 7.95 -9.69 -16.31
CA ALA A 180 9.07 -10.32 -17.01
C ALA A 180 10.33 -9.48 -16.87
N GLY A 181 11.51 -10.10 -16.95
CA GLY A 181 12.79 -9.43 -16.84
C GLY A 181 13.98 -10.39 -16.87
N PRO A 182 15.21 -9.87 -16.79
CA PRO A 182 16.44 -10.66 -16.85
C PRO A 182 16.76 -11.32 -15.50
N TYR A 183 15.81 -12.09 -14.95
CA TYR A 183 15.90 -12.57 -13.58
C TYR A 183 16.92 -13.70 -13.38
N VAL A 184 17.64 -13.63 -12.27
CA VAL A 184 18.36 -14.72 -11.62
C VAL A 184 17.45 -15.32 -10.56
N LEU A 185 17.35 -16.65 -10.57
CA LEU A 185 16.44 -17.39 -9.71
C LEU A 185 17.20 -18.02 -8.56
N ALA A 186 16.61 -17.99 -7.37
CA ALA A 186 16.99 -18.84 -6.24
C ALA A 186 15.71 -19.35 -5.58
N GLU A 187 15.74 -20.57 -5.06
CA GLU A 187 14.57 -21.20 -4.48
C GLU A 187 14.91 -22.10 -3.30
N HIS A 188 14.03 -22.12 -2.31
CA HIS A 188 14.04 -23.08 -1.20
C HIS A 188 12.70 -23.81 -1.13
N ARG A 189 12.74 -25.05 -0.63
CA ARG A 189 11.55 -25.83 -0.34
C ARG A 189 11.27 -25.78 1.17
N LEU A 190 10.18 -25.13 1.54
CA LEU A 190 9.76 -24.93 2.92
C LEU A 190 8.70 -25.96 3.31
N LYS A 191 8.87 -26.65 4.44
CA LYS A 191 7.80 -27.46 5.04
C LYS A 191 7.06 -26.62 6.06
N LEU A 192 5.78 -26.34 5.82
CA LEU A 192 4.97 -25.55 6.74
C LEU A 192 4.41 -26.41 7.89
N PRO A 193 3.95 -25.78 9.00
CA PRO A 193 3.40 -26.49 10.16
C PRO A 193 2.26 -27.46 9.84
N GLY A 194 1.42 -27.14 8.84
CA GLY A 194 0.35 -28.02 8.34
C GLY A 194 0.84 -29.27 7.58
N GLY A 195 2.16 -29.42 7.40
CA GLY A 195 2.80 -30.60 6.82
C GLY A 195 3.00 -30.55 5.30
N HIS A 196 2.37 -29.61 4.59
CA HIS A 196 2.59 -29.42 3.15
C HIS A 196 3.87 -28.63 2.87
N TYR A 197 4.36 -28.74 1.63
CA TYR A 197 5.54 -28.02 1.17
C TYR A 197 5.17 -26.83 0.29
N VAL A 198 5.88 -25.72 0.49
CA VAL A 198 5.79 -24.50 -0.31
C VAL A 198 7.14 -24.24 -0.96
N LYS A 199 7.14 -23.89 -2.26
CA LYS A 199 8.34 -23.36 -2.93
C LYS A 199 8.44 -21.86 -2.65
N VAL A 200 9.51 -21.42 -2.00
CA VAL A 200 9.80 -20.00 -1.80
C VAL A 200 10.87 -19.61 -2.81
N ARG A 201 10.61 -18.62 -3.67
CA ARG A 201 11.47 -18.29 -4.82
C ARG A 201 11.76 -16.80 -4.92
N SER A 202 12.98 -16.43 -5.30
CA SER A 202 13.33 -15.05 -5.64
C SER A 202 13.54 -14.91 -7.15
N TRP A 203 13.05 -13.81 -7.72
CA TRP A 203 13.20 -13.40 -9.12
C TRP A 203 13.90 -12.06 -9.17
N PHE A 204 15.22 -12.10 -9.05
CA PHE A 204 16.03 -10.90 -8.82
C PHE A 204 16.78 -10.49 -10.07
N HIS A 205 16.85 -9.19 -10.35
CA HIS A 205 17.77 -8.69 -11.36
C HIS A 205 19.21 -9.10 -10.98
N PRO A 206 20.12 -9.31 -11.95
CA PRO A 206 21.42 -9.91 -11.68
C PRO A 206 22.23 -9.20 -10.60
N GLU A 207 22.15 -7.87 -10.53
CA GLU A 207 22.82 -7.03 -9.53
C GLU A 207 22.30 -7.17 -8.09
N LEU A 208 21.23 -7.94 -7.88
CA LEU A 208 20.61 -8.23 -6.58
C LEU A 208 20.77 -9.69 -6.14
N GLY A 209 21.46 -10.53 -6.91
CA GLY A 209 21.61 -11.96 -6.62
C GLY A 209 22.06 -12.27 -5.19
N ASP A 210 22.99 -11.48 -4.66
CA ASP A 210 23.53 -11.66 -3.29
C ASP A 210 22.50 -11.43 -2.18
N LEU A 211 21.38 -10.76 -2.46
CA LEU A 211 20.30 -10.55 -1.49
C LEU A 211 19.37 -11.76 -1.37
N ALA A 212 19.36 -12.66 -2.36
CA ALA A 212 18.38 -13.73 -2.47
C ALA A 212 18.31 -14.65 -1.24
N PRO A 213 19.43 -15.20 -0.71
CA PRO A 213 19.37 -16.13 0.42
C PRO A 213 18.67 -15.53 1.64
N ALA A 214 19.02 -14.29 1.96
CA ALA A 214 18.51 -13.61 3.14
C ALA A 214 17.02 -13.23 3.01
N TYR A 215 16.55 -12.93 1.79
CA TYR A 215 15.13 -12.75 1.51
C TYR A 215 14.35 -14.07 1.58
N LEU A 216 14.91 -15.16 1.06
CA LEU A 216 14.27 -16.49 1.11
C LEU A 216 14.09 -16.95 2.56
N ASP A 217 15.12 -16.79 3.40
CA ASP A 217 15.08 -17.17 4.82
C ASP A 217 14.03 -16.37 5.60
N ASP A 218 13.99 -15.05 5.41
CA ASP A 218 12.98 -14.20 6.06
C ASP A 218 11.57 -14.51 5.56
N SER A 219 11.39 -14.73 4.26
CA SER A 219 10.09 -15.14 3.72
C SER A 219 9.61 -16.46 4.29
N ALA A 220 10.51 -17.45 4.45
CA ALA A 220 10.19 -18.71 5.10
C ALA A 220 9.74 -18.52 6.56
N ARG A 221 10.49 -17.71 7.32
CA ARG A 221 10.15 -17.37 8.72
C ARG A 221 8.78 -16.71 8.84
N TYR A 222 8.44 -15.78 7.95
CA TYR A 222 7.13 -15.12 7.96
C TYR A 222 5.99 -16.07 7.56
N LEU A 223 6.18 -16.90 6.51
CA LEU A 223 5.19 -17.90 6.10
C LEU A 223 4.89 -18.90 7.22
N GLU A 224 5.93 -19.37 7.92
CA GLU A 224 5.75 -20.23 9.10
C GLU A 224 5.00 -19.52 10.22
N ARG A 225 5.41 -18.30 10.57
CA ARG A 225 4.77 -17.50 11.64
C ARG A 225 3.27 -17.38 11.40
N TYR A 226 2.87 -16.98 10.20
CA TYR A 226 1.46 -16.74 9.87
C TYR A 226 0.68 -18.04 9.69
N SER A 227 1.30 -19.08 9.16
CA SER A 227 0.69 -20.41 9.11
C SER A 227 0.38 -20.94 10.51
N ARG A 228 1.30 -20.75 11.47
CA ARG A 228 1.04 -21.09 12.89
C ARG A 228 -0.09 -20.25 13.46
N LEU A 229 -0.11 -18.94 13.21
CA LEU A 229 -1.07 -18.02 13.83
C LEU A 229 -2.50 -18.16 13.26
N ILE A 230 -2.65 -18.22 11.94
CA ILE A 230 -3.93 -18.07 11.23
C ILE A 230 -4.42 -19.41 10.69
N GLY A 231 -3.51 -20.27 10.25
CA GLY A 231 -3.81 -21.53 9.57
C GLY A 231 -3.05 -21.62 8.25
N ASP A 232 -3.11 -22.81 7.67
CA ASP A 232 -2.32 -23.20 6.50
C ASP A 232 -2.28 -22.15 5.39
N TYR A 233 -1.07 -21.89 4.90
CA TYR A 233 -0.84 -21.12 3.68
C TYR A 233 -1.52 -21.84 2.50
N PRO A 234 -2.38 -21.18 1.72
CA PRO A 234 -3.27 -21.91 0.82
C PRO A 234 -2.66 -22.17 -0.56
N PHE A 235 -1.40 -21.78 -0.80
CA PHE A 235 -0.77 -21.85 -2.11
C PHE A 235 0.48 -22.73 -2.11
N ALA A 236 0.81 -23.32 -3.27
CA ALA A 236 1.99 -24.17 -3.43
C ALA A 236 3.33 -23.38 -3.50
N MET A 237 3.27 -22.07 -3.72
CA MET A 237 4.47 -21.26 -3.83
C MET A 237 4.30 -19.81 -3.36
N PHE A 238 5.42 -19.20 -2.99
CA PHE A 238 5.54 -17.77 -2.72
C PHE A 238 6.79 -17.19 -3.44
N SER A 239 6.64 -16.07 -4.14
CA SER A 239 7.73 -15.41 -4.88
C SER A 239 8.05 -14.00 -4.39
N ILE A 240 9.34 -13.65 -4.31
CA ILE A 240 9.81 -12.27 -4.16
C ILE A 240 10.39 -11.83 -5.50
N VAL A 241 9.83 -10.77 -6.08
CA VAL A 241 10.17 -10.33 -7.45
C VAL A 241 10.72 -8.92 -7.40
N SER A 242 11.84 -8.69 -8.07
CA SER A 242 12.43 -7.35 -8.16
C SER A 242 11.88 -6.56 -9.35
N SER A 243 11.54 -5.30 -9.13
CA SER A 243 10.96 -4.40 -10.14
C SER A 243 11.97 -3.36 -10.60
N PRO A 244 12.06 -3.06 -11.91
CA PRO A 244 12.88 -1.96 -12.40
C PRO A 244 12.36 -0.59 -11.91
N THR A 245 11.09 -0.49 -11.51
CA THR A 245 10.46 0.73 -11.01
C THR A 245 10.36 0.75 -9.47
N PRO A 246 10.29 1.94 -8.84
CA PRO A 246 10.19 2.07 -7.38
C PRO A 246 8.79 1.68 -6.88
N THR A 247 8.51 0.38 -6.79
CA THR A 247 7.20 -0.17 -6.40
C THR A 247 7.26 -1.01 -5.12
N GLY A 248 6.09 -1.26 -4.54
CA GLY A 248 5.85 -2.25 -3.49
C GLY A 248 4.42 -2.76 -3.59
N PHE A 249 4.26 -3.98 -4.10
CA PHE A 249 2.95 -4.62 -4.31
C PHE A 249 2.92 -6.04 -3.74
N GLY A 250 1.99 -6.31 -2.82
CA GLY A 250 1.58 -7.65 -2.43
C GLY A 250 0.48 -8.18 -3.35
N MET A 251 0.72 -9.34 -3.96
CA MET A 251 -0.22 -10.07 -4.80
C MET A 251 -0.41 -11.49 -4.21
N PRO A 252 -1.45 -12.23 -4.61
CA PRO A 252 -1.51 -13.64 -4.26
C PRO A 252 -0.21 -14.33 -4.67
N THR A 253 0.36 -15.19 -3.83
CA THR A 253 1.60 -15.94 -4.08
C THR A 253 2.88 -15.13 -4.28
N LEU A 254 2.86 -13.79 -4.22
CA LEU A 254 4.09 -13.02 -4.47
C LEU A 254 4.11 -11.61 -3.90
N THR A 255 5.31 -11.05 -3.78
CA THR A 255 5.54 -9.62 -3.56
C THR A 255 6.48 -9.06 -4.63
N TYR A 256 6.11 -7.92 -5.22
CA TYR A 256 6.90 -7.21 -6.23
C TYR A 256 7.46 -5.91 -5.66
N LEU A 257 8.79 -5.80 -5.56
CA LEU A 257 9.49 -4.71 -4.87
C LEU A 257 10.54 -4.06 -5.78
N GLY A 258 10.63 -2.72 -5.77
CA GLY A 258 11.66 -1.99 -6.51
C GLY A 258 13.08 -2.39 -6.15
N ARG A 259 13.98 -2.42 -7.13
CA ARG A 259 15.40 -2.79 -6.92
C ARG A 259 16.07 -1.97 -5.81
N ASP A 260 15.86 -0.66 -5.79
CA ASP A 260 16.42 0.21 -4.75
C ASP A 260 15.79 -0.05 -3.38
N VAL A 261 14.52 -0.45 -3.35
CA VAL A 261 13.80 -0.79 -2.12
C VAL A 261 14.39 -2.06 -1.53
N LEU A 262 14.64 -3.08 -2.35
CA LEU A 262 15.23 -4.35 -1.90
C LEU A 262 16.60 -4.19 -1.21
N ARG A 263 17.34 -3.12 -1.52
CA ARG A 263 18.64 -2.83 -0.89
C ARG A 263 18.53 -2.21 0.51
N LEU A 264 17.34 -1.74 0.90
CA LEU A 264 17.15 -1.07 2.19
C LEU A 264 17.07 -2.11 3.33
N PRO A 265 17.97 -2.05 4.33
CA PRO A 265 18.08 -3.12 5.34
C PRO A 265 16.79 -3.41 6.12
N PHE A 266 15.96 -2.39 6.35
CA PHE A 266 14.73 -2.52 7.13
C PHE A 266 13.62 -3.27 6.39
N ILE A 267 13.66 -3.37 5.05
CA ILE A 267 12.57 -3.96 4.26
C ILE A 267 12.32 -5.42 4.65
N ARG A 268 13.40 -6.18 4.87
CA ARG A 268 13.32 -7.57 5.30
C ARG A 268 12.71 -7.72 6.69
N ALA A 269 13.00 -6.81 7.61
CA ALA A 269 12.55 -6.88 9.00
C ALA A 269 11.11 -6.38 9.21
N THR A 270 10.59 -5.52 8.32
CA THR A 270 9.25 -4.93 8.46
C THR A 270 8.35 -5.24 7.27
N SER A 271 8.63 -4.62 6.11
CA SER A 271 7.71 -4.59 4.97
C SER A 271 7.51 -5.95 4.33
N LEU A 272 8.55 -6.77 4.24
CA LEU A 272 8.45 -8.11 3.64
C LEU A 272 7.40 -8.97 4.33
N GLY A 273 7.41 -9.02 5.66
CA GLY A 273 6.42 -9.80 6.41
C GLY A 273 5.01 -9.24 6.29
N HIS A 274 4.85 -7.91 6.23
CA HIS A 274 3.56 -7.26 5.95
C HIS A 274 2.98 -7.71 4.60
N GLU A 275 3.78 -7.66 3.53
CA GLU A 275 3.34 -8.07 2.19
C GLU A 275 3.08 -9.59 2.11
N ILE A 276 3.84 -10.41 2.82
CA ILE A 276 3.58 -11.85 2.92
C ILE A 276 2.23 -12.11 3.59
N LEU A 277 1.94 -11.42 4.70
CA LEU A 277 0.69 -11.58 5.43
C LEU A 277 -0.55 -11.26 4.57
N HIS A 278 -0.41 -10.39 3.57
CA HIS A 278 -1.50 -10.13 2.64
C HIS A 278 -1.98 -11.36 1.86
N ASN A 279 -1.20 -12.45 1.82
CA ASN A 279 -1.63 -13.73 1.24
C ASN A 279 -2.79 -14.37 2.03
N TRP A 280 -2.95 -14.06 3.31
CA TRP A 280 -4.15 -14.39 4.08
C TRP A 280 -5.19 -13.27 4.00
N TRP A 281 -4.77 -12.02 4.21
CA TRP A 281 -5.68 -10.86 4.30
C TRP A 281 -5.51 -9.91 3.11
N GLY A 282 -6.51 -9.80 2.24
CA GLY A 282 -6.39 -8.99 1.02
C GLY A 282 -6.32 -9.84 -0.24
N ASN A 283 -5.50 -10.91 -0.22
CA ASN A 283 -5.33 -11.84 -1.34
C ASN A 283 -5.80 -13.27 -1.02
N GLY A 284 -6.08 -13.58 0.25
CA GLY A 284 -6.66 -14.85 0.70
C GLY A 284 -8.13 -14.70 1.07
N VAL A 285 -8.47 -13.71 1.90
CA VAL A 285 -9.84 -13.21 2.11
C VAL A 285 -9.89 -11.80 1.54
N TYR A 286 -10.78 -11.59 0.57
CA TYR A 286 -10.89 -10.32 -0.15
C TYR A 286 -11.72 -9.33 0.67
N PRO A 287 -11.29 -8.06 0.82
CA PRO A 287 -12.09 -7.05 1.46
C PRO A 287 -13.36 -6.74 0.65
N ASP A 288 -14.50 -6.61 1.33
CA ASP A 288 -15.69 -5.97 0.75
C ASP A 288 -15.44 -4.46 0.63
N TRP A 289 -14.80 -4.04 -0.46
CA TRP A 289 -14.35 -2.66 -0.65
C TRP A 289 -15.45 -1.61 -0.44
N PRO A 290 -16.69 -1.78 -0.96
CA PRO A 290 -17.81 -0.88 -0.64
C PRO A 290 -18.13 -0.75 0.85
N ARG A 291 -17.80 -1.76 1.67
CA ARG A 291 -18.01 -1.79 3.13
C ARG A 291 -16.75 -1.55 3.95
N GLY A 292 -15.64 -1.22 3.29
CA GLY A 292 -14.39 -0.80 3.90
C GLY A 292 -13.30 -1.87 3.92
N ASN A 293 -12.06 -1.40 3.80
CA ASN A 293 -10.86 -2.21 3.77
C ASN A 293 -10.32 -2.45 5.19
N TRP A 294 -10.66 -3.60 5.77
CA TRP A 294 -10.16 -4.05 7.07
C TRP A 294 -8.76 -4.65 7.00
N SER A 295 -8.33 -5.12 5.82
CA SER A 295 -7.13 -5.96 5.66
C SER A 295 -5.84 -5.22 5.98
N GLU A 296 -5.72 -3.94 5.61
CA GLU A 296 -4.54 -3.11 5.90
C GLU A 296 -4.34 -2.93 7.41
N GLY A 297 -5.43 -2.67 8.14
CA GLY A 297 -5.42 -2.52 9.59
C GLY A 297 -5.05 -3.81 10.31
N LEU A 298 -5.64 -4.94 9.89
CA LEU A 298 -5.34 -6.24 10.49
C LEU A 298 -3.90 -6.66 10.19
N THR A 299 -3.41 -6.39 8.97
CA THR A 299 -2.04 -6.68 8.55
C THR A 299 -1.05 -5.81 9.33
N THR A 300 -1.32 -4.51 9.47
CA THR A 300 -0.51 -3.60 10.30
C THR A 300 -0.43 -4.08 11.76
N PHE A 301 -1.53 -4.60 12.31
CA PHE A 301 -1.56 -5.12 13.67
C PHE A 301 -0.73 -6.41 13.83
N LEU A 302 -0.90 -7.37 12.92
CA LEU A 302 -0.29 -8.71 13.01
C LEU A 302 1.14 -8.79 12.46
N ALA A 303 1.58 -7.78 11.69
CA ALA A 303 2.94 -7.63 11.21
C ALA A 303 3.64 -6.49 11.96
N ASP A 304 3.45 -5.25 11.53
CA ASP A 304 4.24 -4.10 11.97
C ASP A 304 4.23 -3.91 13.50
N TYR A 305 3.04 -3.95 14.11
CA TYR A 305 2.89 -3.78 15.54
C TYR A 305 3.34 -5.02 16.32
N ALA A 306 3.00 -6.22 15.85
CA ALA A 306 3.47 -7.46 16.46
C ALA A 306 5.01 -7.56 16.48
N TYR A 307 5.73 -7.05 15.47
CA TYR A 307 7.20 -7.00 15.50
C TYR A 307 7.73 -6.05 16.56
N LYS A 308 7.03 -4.95 16.82
CA LYS A 308 7.37 -4.05 17.93
C LYS A 308 7.07 -4.67 19.28
N GLU A 309 6.02 -5.48 19.40
CA GLU A 309 5.78 -6.30 20.60
C GLU A 309 6.88 -7.34 20.81
N ASP A 310 7.34 -8.00 19.74
CA ASP A 310 8.46 -8.96 19.80
C ASP A 310 9.79 -8.28 20.17
N GLU A 311 9.98 -7.01 19.79
CA GLU A 311 11.17 -6.22 20.11
C GLU A 311 11.22 -5.83 21.59
N SER A 312 10.17 -5.19 22.12
CA SER A 312 10.00 -4.89 23.56
C SER A 312 8.66 -4.22 23.85
N GLU A 313 8.23 -4.24 25.12
CA GLU A 313 7.08 -3.44 25.59
C GLU A 313 7.24 -1.94 25.30
N ALA A 314 8.47 -1.42 25.46
CA ALA A 314 8.79 -0.03 25.18
C ALA A 314 8.61 0.30 23.68
N ALA A 315 9.11 -0.55 22.79
CA ALA A 315 8.98 -0.36 21.34
C ALA A 315 7.51 -0.40 20.90
N ALA A 316 6.71 -1.32 21.45
CA ALA A 316 5.28 -1.39 21.21
C ALA A 316 4.54 -0.14 21.73
N ARG A 317 4.87 0.32 22.94
CA ARG A 317 4.31 1.54 23.54
C ARG A 317 4.63 2.78 22.72
N GLU A 318 5.87 2.93 22.26
CA GLU A 318 6.28 4.03 21.38
C GLU A 318 5.49 4.05 20.07
N MET A 319 5.22 2.89 19.47
CA MET A 319 4.41 2.81 18.26
C MET A 319 2.98 3.29 18.50
N ARG A 320 2.33 2.87 19.60
CA ARG A 320 0.98 3.32 19.97
C ARG A 320 0.95 4.82 20.26
N MET A 321 1.93 5.33 21.00
CA MET A 321 2.08 6.78 21.21
C MET A 321 2.20 7.54 19.89
N GLY A 322 3.02 7.05 18.95
CA GLY A 322 3.15 7.64 17.63
C GLY A 322 1.83 7.66 16.86
N TRP A 323 1.03 6.60 16.95
CA TRP A 323 -0.30 6.56 16.34
C TRP A 323 -1.29 7.55 16.94
N LEU A 324 -1.32 7.69 18.26
CA LEU A 324 -2.18 8.68 18.93
C LEU A 324 -1.72 10.12 18.66
N ARG A 325 -0.41 10.36 18.56
CA ARG A 325 0.16 11.64 18.14
C ARG A 325 -0.26 11.99 16.71
N ASP A 326 -0.20 11.01 15.81
CA ASP A 326 -0.66 11.17 14.43
C ASP A 326 -2.16 11.52 14.39
N TYR A 327 -2.97 10.90 15.25
CA TYR A 327 -4.40 11.22 15.34
C TYR A 327 -4.68 12.60 15.95
N ALA A 328 -3.89 13.00 16.96
CA ALA A 328 -3.97 14.33 17.54
C ALA A 328 -3.74 15.42 16.47
N ALA A 329 -2.89 15.15 15.48
CA ALA A 329 -2.64 16.04 14.35
C ALA A 329 -3.81 16.14 13.35
N VAL A 330 -4.80 15.23 13.39
CA VAL A 330 -5.98 15.30 12.51
C VAL A 330 -6.93 16.39 13.01
N PRO A 331 -7.31 17.39 12.21
CA PRO A 331 -8.23 18.45 12.64
C PRO A 331 -9.59 17.89 13.08
N PRO A 332 -10.28 18.52 14.06
CA PRO A 332 -11.63 18.13 14.43
C PRO A 332 -12.59 18.18 13.22
N GLY A 333 -13.37 17.11 13.02
CA GLY A 333 -14.33 17.00 11.92
C GLY A 333 -13.78 16.41 10.61
N GLU A 334 -12.45 16.29 10.47
CA GLU A 334 -11.80 15.76 9.26
C GLU A 334 -11.58 14.23 9.29
N ASP A 335 -11.89 13.56 10.40
CA ASP A 335 -11.81 12.10 10.47
C ASP A 335 -13.08 11.41 9.97
N PHE A 336 -12.99 10.10 9.74
CA PHE A 336 -14.08 9.31 9.21
C PHE A 336 -14.14 7.91 9.81
N ALA A 337 -15.27 7.24 9.65
CA ALA A 337 -15.49 5.88 10.14
C ALA A 337 -14.64 4.86 9.36
N LEU A 338 -14.10 3.84 10.03
CA LEU A 338 -13.27 2.80 9.38
C LEU A 338 -14.00 2.08 8.24
N LYS A 339 -15.32 1.88 8.35
CA LYS A 339 -16.13 1.30 7.27
C LYS A 339 -16.08 2.08 5.95
N ASN A 340 -15.69 3.36 5.98
CA ASN A 340 -15.56 4.21 4.80
C ASN A 340 -14.12 4.23 4.24
N PHE A 341 -13.15 3.63 4.94
CA PHE A 341 -11.79 3.53 4.45
C PHE A 341 -11.72 2.51 3.31
N THR A 342 -11.24 2.91 2.14
CA THR A 342 -10.99 1.99 1.02
C THR A 342 -9.49 1.85 0.77
N SER A 343 -8.81 2.97 0.52
CA SER A 343 -7.39 2.99 0.24
C SER A 343 -6.75 4.26 0.78
N ARG A 344 -5.42 4.24 0.93
CA ARG A 344 -4.64 5.41 1.32
C ARG A 344 -4.66 6.45 0.19
N GLN A 345 -5.53 7.45 0.30
CA GLN A 345 -5.61 8.58 -0.63
C GLN A 345 -4.78 9.78 -0.19
N HIS A 346 -4.67 10.00 1.12
CA HIS A 346 -4.00 11.15 1.75
C HIS A 346 -3.53 10.81 3.18
N GLY A 347 -2.94 11.76 3.90
CA GLY A 347 -2.38 11.58 5.24
C GLY A 347 -3.41 11.08 6.26
N ILE A 348 -4.57 11.73 6.35
CA ILE A 348 -5.65 11.32 7.28
C ILE A 348 -6.14 9.90 6.98
N ALA A 349 -6.31 9.55 5.70
CA ALA A 349 -6.71 8.18 5.33
C ALA A 349 -5.70 7.12 5.81
N SER A 350 -4.41 7.44 5.83
CA SER A 350 -3.39 6.54 6.41
C SER A 350 -3.54 6.39 7.92
N ILE A 351 -3.86 7.48 8.64
CA ILE A 351 -4.02 7.45 10.10
C ILE A 351 -5.23 6.59 10.47
N ILE A 352 -6.35 6.77 9.76
CA ILE A 352 -7.57 6.02 10.05
C ILE A 352 -7.45 4.57 9.57
N GLY A 353 -7.11 4.33 8.30
CA GLY A 353 -7.09 2.98 7.72
C GLY A 353 -6.01 2.04 8.25
N TYR A 354 -4.92 2.57 8.80
CA TYR A 354 -3.81 1.77 9.33
C TYR A 354 -3.69 1.92 10.84
N ASN A 355 -3.44 3.13 11.34
CA ASN A 355 -3.17 3.33 12.77
C ASN A 355 -4.42 3.06 13.63
N LYS A 356 -5.56 3.72 13.33
CA LYS A 356 -6.82 3.48 14.07
C LYS A 356 -7.24 2.02 13.93
N ALA A 357 -7.24 1.49 12.71
CA ALA A 357 -7.63 0.11 12.46
C ALA A 357 -6.78 -0.91 13.27
N ALA A 358 -5.45 -0.74 13.30
CA ALA A 358 -4.58 -1.60 14.11
C ALA A 358 -4.85 -1.46 15.62
N MET A 359 -5.10 -0.23 16.11
CA MET A 359 -5.52 0.00 17.50
C MET A 359 -6.88 -0.63 17.81
N VAL A 360 -7.81 -0.68 16.87
CA VAL A 360 -9.10 -1.38 17.05
C VAL A 360 -8.87 -2.88 17.21
N PHE A 361 -7.98 -3.49 16.43
CA PHE A 361 -7.64 -4.91 16.62
C PHE A 361 -6.88 -5.16 17.94
N LEU A 362 -6.01 -4.23 18.36
CA LEU A 362 -5.38 -4.28 19.69
C LEU A 362 -6.43 -4.24 20.80
N MET A 363 -7.32 -3.25 20.80
CA MET A 363 -8.38 -3.12 21.81
C MET A 363 -9.33 -4.31 21.79
N LEU A 364 -9.60 -4.89 20.61
CA LEU A 364 -10.38 -6.10 20.48
C LEU A 364 -9.68 -7.28 21.15
N ARG A 365 -8.39 -7.50 20.86
CA ARG A 365 -7.56 -8.54 21.49
C ARG A 365 -7.53 -8.39 23.01
N ASP A 366 -7.41 -7.15 23.51
CA ASP A 366 -7.41 -6.87 24.94
C ASP A 366 -8.76 -7.16 25.60
N ARG A 367 -9.86 -6.86 24.91
CA ARG A 367 -11.23 -7.11 25.39
C ARG A 367 -11.56 -8.59 25.47
N ILE A 368 -11.22 -9.36 24.44
CA ILE A 368 -11.63 -10.77 24.32
C ILE A 368 -10.57 -11.77 24.79
N GLY A 369 -9.35 -11.30 25.01
CA GLY A 369 -8.18 -12.12 25.34
C GLY A 369 -7.47 -12.67 24.10
N LYS A 370 -6.16 -12.87 24.21
CA LYS A 370 -5.28 -13.33 23.13
C LYS A 370 -5.76 -14.65 22.50
N ASP A 371 -6.10 -15.64 23.32
CA ASP A 371 -6.50 -16.96 22.81
C ASP A 371 -7.80 -16.92 22.01
N ALA A 372 -8.80 -16.15 22.48
CA ALA A 372 -10.05 -15.96 21.73
C ALA A 372 -9.82 -15.17 20.44
N PHE A 373 -8.92 -14.19 20.46
CA PHE A 373 -8.53 -13.45 19.28
C PHE A 373 -7.88 -14.36 18.23
N GLU A 374 -6.91 -15.19 18.62
CA GLU A 374 -6.27 -16.14 17.71
C GLU A 374 -7.26 -17.17 17.15
N ARG A 375 -8.18 -17.69 17.98
CA ARG A 375 -9.28 -18.54 17.49
C ARG A 375 -10.18 -17.81 16.49
N GLY A 376 -10.48 -16.52 16.74
CA GLY A 376 -11.26 -15.68 15.84
C GLY A 376 -10.60 -15.50 14.47
N LEU A 377 -9.27 -15.29 14.43
CA LEU A 377 -8.50 -15.25 13.18
C LEU A 377 -8.63 -16.55 12.40
N ARG A 378 -8.46 -17.70 13.07
CA ARG A 378 -8.58 -19.03 12.45
C ARG A 378 -9.99 -19.27 11.91
N LEU A 379 -11.00 -18.93 12.69
CA LEU A 379 -12.40 -19.10 12.30
C LEU A 379 -12.75 -18.24 11.07
N PHE A 380 -12.30 -16.99 11.07
CA PHE A 380 -12.48 -16.08 9.95
C PHE A 380 -11.78 -16.62 8.69
N TRP A 381 -10.53 -17.07 8.80
CA TRP A 381 -9.79 -17.71 7.71
C TRP A 381 -10.53 -18.92 7.14
N GLN A 382 -10.92 -19.87 7.99
CA GLN A 382 -11.57 -21.12 7.59
C GLN A 382 -12.89 -20.88 6.84
N ARG A 383 -13.68 -19.89 7.25
CA ARG A 383 -15.00 -19.61 6.66
C ARG A 383 -14.94 -18.78 5.38
N HIS A 384 -13.97 -17.87 5.30
CA HIS A 384 -13.93 -16.82 4.28
C HIS A 384 -12.74 -16.90 3.33
N ARG A 385 -11.82 -17.87 3.45
CA ARG A 385 -10.77 -18.08 2.45
C ARG A 385 -11.37 -18.16 1.05
N PHE A 386 -10.79 -17.39 0.14
CA PHE A 386 -11.17 -17.16 -1.25
C PHE A 386 -12.58 -16.60 -1.46
N LYS A 387 -13.09 -15.85 -0.48
CA LYS A 387 -14.35 -15.12 -0.56
C LYS A 387 -14.14 -13.65 -0.21
N THR A 388 -15.11 -12.83 -0.58
CA THR A 388 -15.23 -11.45 -0.11
C THR A 388 -15.85 -11.43 1.30
N ALA A 389 -15.27 -10.65 2.21
CA ALA A 389 -15.77 -10.46 3.57
C ALA A 389 -15.57 -9.01 4.04
N GLY A 390 -16.48 -8.51 4.86
CA GLY A 390 -16.42 -7.19 5.47
C GLY A 390 -16.23 -7.24 6.98
N TRP A 391 -16.44 -6.10 7.62
CA TRP A 391 -16.34 -5.96 9.08
C TRP A 391 -17.36 -6.81 9.85
N ALA A 392 -18.53 -7.11 9.27
CA ALA A 392 -19.56 -7.91 9.91
C ALA A 392 -19.14 -9.38 10.07
N GLU A 393 -18.46 -9.94 9.07
CA GLU A 393 -17.92 -11.30 9.13
C GLU A 393 -16.77 -11.41 10.15
N LEU A 394 -15.94 -10.37 10.29
CA LEU A 394 -14.96 -10.28 11.37
C LEU A 394 -15.64 -10.23 12.74
N GLU A 395 -16.64 -9.37 12.92
CA GLU A 395 -17.42 -9.26 14.16
C GLU A 395 -18.00 -10.62 14.57
N ALA A 396 -18.63 -11.32 13.63
CA ALA A 396 -19.19 -12.64 13.87
C ALA A 396 -18.12 -13.67 14.29
N ALA A 397 -16.97 -13.71 13.60
CA ALA A 397 -15.91 -14.66 13.90
C ALA A 397 -15.27 -14.42 15.29
N PHE A 398 -15.00 -13.17 15.65
CA PHE A 398 -14.45 -12.84 16.97
C PHE A 398 -15.50 -12.95 18.08
N GLY A 399 -16.77 -12.66 17.80
CA GLY A 399 -17.87 -12.81 18.75
C GLY A 399 -18.09 -14.27 19.11
N GLU A 400 -18.10 -15.15 18.12
CA GLU A 400 -18.21 -16.60 18.33
C GLU A 400 -16.99 -17.16 19.08
N ALA A 401 -15.77 -16.79 18.67
CA ALA A 401 -14.55 -17.30 19.29
C ALA A 401 -14.37 -16.88 20.76
N SER A 402 -14.96 -15.75 21.14
CA SER A 402 -14.93 -15.20 22.51
C SER A 402 -16.17 -15.53 23.34
N GLY A 403 -17.29 -15.89 22.71
CA GLY A 403 -18.58 -16.02 23.39
C GLY A 403 -19.16 -14.69 23.88
N GLN A 404 -18.62 -13.55 23.42
CA GLN A 404 -19.02 -12.21 23.85
C GLN A 404 -19.81 -11.47 22.76
N PRO A 405 -20.80 -10.65 23.12
CA PRO A 405 -21.44 -9.73 22.18
C PRO A 405 -20.47 -8.58 21.84
N LEU A 406 -20.17 -8.40 20.55
CA LEU A 406 -19.23 -7.39 20.05
C LEU A 406 -19.88 -6.25 19.25
N ALA A 407 -21.20 -6.27 19.06
CA ALA A 407 -21.92 -5.27 18.26
C ALA A 407 -21.65 -3.83 18.72
N ASP A 408 -21.65 -3.59 20.04
CA ASP A 408 -21.34 -2.26 20.58
C ASP A 408 -19.91 -1.83 20.30
N PHE A 409 -18.95 -2.76 20.37
CA PHE A 409 -17.55 -2.49 20.09
C PHE A 409 -17.34 -2.09 18.62
N PHE A 410 -17.89 -2.87 17.68
CA PHE A 410 -17.76 -2.58 16.25
C PHE A 410 -18.56 -1.33 15.86
N ARG A 411 -19.74 -1.10 16.45
CA ARG A 411 -20.47 0.15 16.24
C ARG A 411 -19.64 1.36 16.62
N THR A 412 -19.06 1.36 17.82
CA THR A 412 -18.27 2.49 18.33
C THR A 412 -16.98 2.71 17.54
N TRP A 413 -16.23 1.66 17.26
CA TRP A 413 -14.87 1.83 16.74
C TRP A 413 -14.75 1.74 15.22
N VAL A 414 -15.68 1.05 14.57
CA VAL A 414 -15.67 0.81 13.12
C VAL A 414 -16.71 1.66 12.39
N GLN A 415 -17.94 1.72 12.90
CA GLN A 415 -19.05 2.36 12.20
C GLN A 415 -19.14 3.87 12.42
N GLN A 416 -18.59 4.37 13.53
CA GLN A 416 -18.57 5.79 13.89
C GLN A 416 -17.19 6.44 13.63
N SER A 417 -17.20 7.72 13.26
CA SER A 417 -16.01 8.57 13.21
C SER A 417 -15.63 9.05 14.61
N GLY A 418 -14.48 9.71 14.75
CA GLY A 418 -14.03 10.19 16.05
C GLY A 418 -13.44 9.10 16.95
N SER A 419 -13.27 9.50 18.20
CA SER A 419 -13.00 8.66 19.37
C SER A 419 -13.94 9.09 20.50
N PRO A 420 -14.59 8.15 21.22
CA PRO A 420 -15.37 8.50 22.41
C PRO A 420 -14.52 9.23 23.46
N PRO A 421 -15.11 10.12 24.29
CA PRO A 421 -14.42 10.68 25.44
C PRO A 421 -13.92 9.57 26.39
N PHE A 422 -12.72 9.75 26.93
CA PHE A 422 -12.11 8.81 27.87
C PHE A 422 -11.49 9.57 29.05
N ALA A 423 -11.89 9.21 30.26
CA ALA A 423 -11.44 9.84 31.52
C ALA A 423 -10.58 8.92 32.41
N GLY A 424 -10.29 7.69 31.96
CA GLY A 424 -9.49 6.74 32.71
C GLY A 424 -7.97 6.94 32.56
N ALA A 425 -7.21 6.17 33.34
CA ALA A 425 -5.76 6.05 33.14
C ALA A 425 -5.45 5.09 31.99
N ASP A 426 -4.49 5.46 31.14
CA ASP A 426 -3.98 4.65 30.04
C ASP A 426 -2.47 4.93 29.86
N PRO A 427 -1.62 4.51 30.82
CA PRO A 427 -0.18 4.82 30.83
C PRO A 427 0.57 4.17 29.66
N ASP A 428 -0.05 3.16 29.05
CA ASP A 428 0.49 2.36 27.97
C ASP A 428 -0.13 2.70 26.60
N PHE A 429 -1.01 3.71 26.53
CA PHE A 429 -1.60 4.18 25.27
C PHE A 429 -2.31 3.07 24.48
N ARG A 430 -3.05 2.21 25.15
CA ARG A 430 -3.76 1.06 24.55
C ARG A 430 -5.15 1.42 24.03
N ILE A 431 -5.66 2.61 24.36
CA ILE A 431 -6.99 3.06 23.93
C ILE A 431 -6.87 4.08 22.79
N TRP A 432 -7.64 3.87 21.72
CA TRP A 432 -7.77 4.89 20.67
C TRP A 432 -8.54 6.10 21.21
N ARG A 433 -7.84 7.21 21.42
CA ARG A 433 -8.42 8.44 21.92
C ARG A 433 -7.72 9.65 21.34
N ARG A 434 -8.45 10.76 21.27
CA ARG A 434 -7.86 12.06 21.00
C ARG A 434 -7.13 12.55 22.25
N ILE A 435 -5.81 12.72 22.13
CA ILE A 435 -4.96 13.38 23.12
C ILE A 435 -4.78 14.82 22.67
N ASP A 436 -4.76 15.75 23.63
CA ASP A 436 -4.47 17.16 23.35
C ASP A 436 -3.12 17.27 22.60
N PRO A 437 -3.08 17.82 21.36
CA PRO A 437 -1.85 18.01 20.61
C PRO A 437 -0.77 18.79 21.37
N ALA A 438 -1.14 19.62 22.34
CA ALA A 438 -0.21 20.40 23.16
C ALA A 438 0.66 19.52 24.08
N VAL A 439 0.20 18.31 24.42
CA VAL A 439 0.98 17.34 25.23
C VAL A 439 2.09 16.71 24.40
N PHE A 440 1.96 16.69 23.08
CA PHE A 440 2.98 16.15 22.20
C PHE A 440 3.92 17.24 21.67
N PRO A 441 5.21 16.89 21.44
CA PRO A 441 6.09 17.74 20.66
C PRO A 441 5.51 17.94 19.25
N PRO A 442 5.63 19.16 18.68
CA PRO A 442 5.08 19.43 17.36
C PRO A 442 5.78 18.56 16.30
N ILE A 443 5.00 17.98 15.40
CA ILE A 443 5.50 17.21 14.26
C ILE A 443 5.08 17.85 12.94
N LEU A 444 5.84 17.58 11.88
CA LEU A 444 5.59 18.16 10.56
C LEU A 444 4.18 17.86 10.04
N ARG A 445 3.65 16.67 10.39
CA ARG A 445 2.33 16.22 9.98
C ARG A 445 1.20 17.16 10.38
N GLU A 446 1.30 17.86 11.50
CA GLU A 446 0.25 18.80 11.95
C GLU A 446 -0.06 19.87 10.91
N VAL A 447 0.94 20.30 10.13
CA VAL A 447 0.73 21.23 9.01
C VAL A 447 0.35 20.47 7.74
N PHE A 448 0.92 19.28 7.51
CA PHE A 448 0.69 18.55 6.26
C PHE A 448 -0.76 18.11 6.07
N VAL A 449 -1.46 17.77 7.16
CA VAL A 449 -2.87 17.32 7.09
C VAL A 449 -3.88 18.43 7.39
N ALA A 450 -3.43 19.66 7.63
CA ALA A 450 -4.33 20.75 7.93
C ALA A 450 -4.97 21.31 6.64
N PRO A 451 -6.31 21.35 6.53
CA PRO A 451 -6.99 21.84 5.33
C PRO A 451 -6.70 23.32 5.06
N GLU A 452 -6.53 24.10 6.13
CA GLU A 452 -6.32 25.56 6.09
C GLU A 452 -4.84 25.96 6.03
N ALA A 453 -3.93 25.02 5.77
CA ALA A 453 -2.49 25.28 5.82
C ALA A 453 -2.08 26.33 4.78
N THR A 454 -1.58 27.47 5.24
CA THR A 454 -1.12 28.56 4.36
C THR A 454 0.35 28.38 4.01
N VAL A 455 0.71 28.57 2.74
CA VAL A 455 2.12 28.53 2.29
C VAL A 455 2.69 29.94 2.27
N VAL A 456 3.78 30.16 3.00
CA VAL A 456 4.48 31.44 3.11
C VAL A 456 5.86 31.30 2.48
N ALA A 457 6.15 32.06 1.43
CA ALA A 457 7.51 32.22 0.91
C ALA A 457 8.12 33.51 1.46
N VAL A 458 9.24 33.38 2.16
CA VAL A 458 10.01 34.49 2.71
C VAL A 458 10.85 35.12 1.60
N GLY A 459 10.79 36.45 1.49
CA GLY A 459 11.50 37.22 0.47
C GLY A 459 10.70 37.42 -0.82
N ASN A 460 11.37 38.01 -1.83
CA ASN A 460 10.76 38.36 -3.11
C ASN A 460 11.22 37.48 -4.28
N ASP A 461 11.96 36.40 -4.01
CA ASP A 461 12.46 35.46 -5.01
C ASP A 461 11.30 34.68 -5.65
N ALA A 462 11.05 34.96 -6.94
CA ALA A 462 9.97 34.33 -7.69
C ALA A 462 10.22 32.82 -7.93
N GLU A 463 11.48 32.40 -8.07
CA GLU A 463 11.83 31.00 -8.29
C GLU A 463 11.63 30.19 -7.00
N LEU A 464 12.03 30.76 -5.86
CA LEU A 464 11.76 30.17 -4.55
C LEU A 464 10.26 30.01 -4.32
N ARG A 465 9.45 31.04 -4.64
CA ARG A 465 7.99 31.00 -4.49
C ARG A 465 7.36 29.89 -5.34
N ALA A 466 7.80 29.75 -6.60
CA ALA A 466 7.32 28.69 -7.49
C ALA A 466 7.70 27.29 -6.97
N ALA A 467 8.94 27.12 -6.48
CA ALA A 467 9.40 25.87 -5.88
C ALA A 467 8.66 25.55 -4.58
N ALA A 468 8.35 26.55 -3.75
CA ALA A 468 7.55 26.38 -2.54
C ALA A 468 6.12 25.92 -2.84
N GLN A 469 5.47 26.51 -3.86
CA GLN A 469 4.14 26.06 -4.33
C GLN A 469 4.19 24.61 -4.80
N ALA A 470 5.19 24.24 -5.60
CA ALA A 470 5.34 22.88 -6.12
C ALA A 470 5.60 21.84 -5.02
N LEU A 471 6.42 22.20 -4.02
CA LEU A 471 6.65 21.37 -2.84
C LEU A 471 5.37 21.21 -2.02
N ALA A 472 4.69 22.32 -1.71
CA ALA A 472 3.47 22.32 -0.91
C ALA A 472 2.35 21.49 -1.57
N ALA A 473 2.18 21.57 -2.89
CA ALA A 473 1.23 20.75 -3.64
C ALA A 473 1.52 19.24 -3.58
N ARG A 474 2.76 18.83 -3.28
CA ARG A 474 3.12 17.42 -3.03
C ARG A 474 2.98 17.01 -1.56
N LEU A 475 3.15 17.98 -0.66
CA LEU A 475 3.33 17.80 0.78
C LEU A 475 2.02 17.87 1.57
N LEU A 476 1.15 18.82 1.23
CA LEU A 476 -0.11 19.09 1.93
C LEU A 476 -1.25 18.21 1.39
N ASP A 477 -2.12 17.75 2.28
CA ASP A 477 -3.34 17.01 1.91
C ASP A 477 -4.33 17.94 1.16
N ALA A 478 -4.47 19.20 1.60
CA ALA A 478 -5.19 20.24 0.88
C ALA A 478 -4.24 21.04 -0.02
N LYS A 479 -4.59 21.16 -1.31
CA LYS A 479 -3.76 21.89 -2.26
C LYS A 479 -3.83 23.39 -1.96
N PRO A 480 -2.68 24.08 -1.84
CA PRO A 480 -2.67 25.50 -1.53
C PRO A 480 -3.12 26.32 -2.74
N ASP A 481 -4.04 27.26 -2.52
CA ASP A 481 -4.54 28.17 -3.56
C ASP A 481 -3.48 29.19 -4.01
N ALA A 482 -2.66 29.65 -3.07
CA ALA A 482 -1.60 30.62 -3.32
C ALA A 482 -0.45 30.52 -2.31
N VAL A 483 0.72 31.01 -2.72
CA VAL A 483 1.84 31.30 -1.80
C VAL A 483 1.82 32.78 -1.46
N VAL A 484 1.73 33.08 -0.17
CA VAL A 484 1.74 34.44 0.36
C VAL A 484 3.12 34.82 0.91
N THR A 485 3.34 36.10 1.21
CA THR A 485 4.59 36.61 1.82
C THR A 485 4.41 37.01 3.29
N THR A 486 3.17 36.99 3.78
CA THR A 486 2.79 37.36 5.14
C THR A 486 2.31 36.13 5.91
N LEU A 487 2.64 36.07 7.20
CA LEU A 487 2.11 35.01 8.08
C LEU A 487 0.61 35.26 8.29
N PRO A 488 -0.26 34.26 8.10
CA PRO A 488 -1.68 34.46 8.28
C PRO A 488 -2.05 34.73 9.74
N ALA A 489 -3.15 35.48 9.92
CA ALA A 489 -3.68 35.80 11.25
C ALA A 489 -4.27 34.57 11.97
N ARG A 490 -4.62 33.51 11.23
CA ARG A 490 -5.21 32.25 11.72
C ARG A 490 -4.67 31.07 10.92
N GLY A 491 -4.80 29.87 11.49
CA GLY A 491 -4.47 28.62 10.81
C GLY A 491 -2.98 28.23 10.84
N PRO A 492 -2.66 26.97 10.49
CA PRO A 492 -1.29 26.48 10.38
C PRO A 492 -0.55 27.08 9.19
N ALA A 493 0.79 27.13 9.26
CA ALA A 493 1.62 27.71 8.18
C ALA A 493 2.80 26.80 7.79
N LEU A 494 3.03 26.68 6.48
CA LEU A 494 4.25 26.15 5.89
C LEU A 494 5.11 27.33 5.42
N ILE A 495 6.23 27.58 6.10
CA ILE A 495 7.08 28.76 5.91
C ILE A 495 8.37 28.32 5.22
N VAL A 496 8.69 28.89 4.08
CA VAL A 496 9.84 28.50 3.24
C VAL A 496 10.70 29.72 2.95
N GLY A 497 12.00 29.62 3.17
CA GLY A 497 12.91 30.75 2.96
C GLY A 497 14.37 30.32 2.81
N LYS A 498 15.19 31.17 2.20
CA LYS A 498 16.65 31.03 2.29
C LYS A 498 17.07 31.27 3.74
N ALA A 499 18.03 30.51 4.24
CA ALA A 499 18.35 30.45 5.68
C ALA A 499 18.47 31.83 6.34
N ASN A 500 19.30 32.73 5.80
CA ASN A 500 19.51 34.07 6.37
C ASN A 500 18.26 34.95 6.34
N GLU A 501 17.49 34.90 5.26
CA GLU A 501 16.25 35.68 5.11
C GLU A 501 15.17 35.15 6.05
N LEU A 502 15.08 33.82 6.19
CA LEU A 502 14.14 33.16 7.09
C LEU A 502 14.46 33.48 8.55
N ASP A 503 15.72 33.42 8.96
CA ASP A 503 16.14 33.74 10.34
C ASP A 503 15.73 35.17 10.72
N ALA A 504 16.00 36.15 9.85
CA ALA A 504 15.57 37.54 10.05
C ALA A 504 14.04 37.68 10.07
N TRP A 505 13.33 36.97 9.19
CA TRP A 505 11.87 37.02 9.09
C TRP A 505 11.17 36.41 10.31
N LEU A 506 11.71 35.31 10.87
CA LEU A 506 11.24 34.67 12.09
C LEU A 506 11.41 35.60 13.29
N ALA A 507 12.60 36.21 13.43
CA ALA A 507 12.90 37.15 14.50
C ALA A 507 11.94 38.36 14.49
N ALA A 508 11.70 38.94 13.31
CA ALA A 508 10.77 40.06 13.14
C ALA A 508 9.31 39.74 13.54
N ARG A 509 8.95 38.46 13.60
CA ARG A 509 7.60 37.97 13.95
C ARG A 509 7.54 37.28 15.31
N GLN A 510 8.62 37.35 16.08
CA GLN A 510 8.74 36.73 17.42
C GLN A 510 8.43 35.23 17.39
N LEU A 511 8.75 34.56 16.27
CA LEU A 511 8.73 33.11 16.19
C LEU A 511 10.04 32.55 16.77
N PRO A 512 10.02 31.31 17.31
CA PRO A 512 11.25 30.67 17.78
C PRO A 512 12.34 30.68 16.70
N PRO A 513 13.61 30.93 17.08
CA PRO A 513 14.71 30.92 16.13
C PRO A 513 14.89 29.52 15.54
N ARG A 514 15.57 29.45 14.41
CA ARG A 514 15.96 28.18 13.79
C ARG A 514 16.75 27.33 14.80
N PRO A 515 16.40 26.05 14.98
CA PRO A 515 17.07 25.18 15.95
C PRO A 515 18.53 24.95 15.55
N VAL A 516 19.38 24.76 16.56
CA VAL A 516 20.78 24.36 16.36
C VAL A 516 20.81 22.88 15.99
N LEU A 517 20.96 22.60 14.70
CA LEU A 517 21.05 21.27 14.11
C LEU A 517 22.34 21.16 13.29
N LYS A 518 22.67 19.96 12.81
CA LYS A 518 23.77 19.78 11.87
C LYS A 518 23.59 20.66 10.62
N GLU A 519 24.70 21.09 10.04
CA GLU A 519 24.70 21.79 8.77
C GLU A 519 24.34 20.86 7.60
N GLY A 520 23.63 21.42 6.63
CA GLY A 520 23.20 20.74 5.42
C GLY A 520 22.62 21.75 4.44
N SER A 521 22.26 21.29 3.23
CA SER A 521 21.65 22.15 2.21
C SER A 521 20.23 22.62 2.60
N ALA A 522 19.54 21.91 3.50
CA ALA A 522 18.26 22.34 4.05
C ALA A 522 17.99 21.84 5.47
N GLN A 523 17.26 22.62 6.25
CA GLN A 523 16.74 22.27 7.57
C GLN A 523 15.23 22.46 7.59
N VAL A 524 14.51 21.46 8.10
CA VAL A 524 13.04 21.49 8.20
C VAL A 524 12.64 21.22 9.64
N TRP A 525 11.75 22.02 10.21
CA TRP A 525 11.28 21.80 11.58
C TRP A 525 9.84 22.22 11.81
N ALA A 526 9.17 21.51 12.71
CA ALA A 526 7.87 21.84 13.25
C ALA A 526 8.01 22.65 14.54
N GLY A 527 7.14 23.63 14.72
CA GLY A 527 7.05 24.43 15.93
C GLY A 527 5.62 24.87 16.21
N ARG A 528 5.45 25.55 17.35
CA ARG A 528 4.23 26.28 17.70
C ARG A 528 4.59 27.74 17.94
N ASP A 529 3.75 28.66 17.48
CA ASP A 529 3.93 30.08 17.79
C ASP A 529 3.46 30.42 19.22
N GLY A 530 3.54 31.69 19.61
CA GLY A 530 3.11 32.15 20.94
C GLY A 530 1.62 31.96 21.26
N ARG A 531 0.80 31.60 20.26
CA ARG A 531 -0.63 31.25 20.42
C ARG A 531 -0.89 29.75 20.32
N GLY A 532 0.16 28.93 20.28
CA GLY A 532 0.06 27.47 20.13
C GLY A 532 -0.20 27.00 18.70
N ARG A 533 -0.24 27.90 17.71
CA ARG A 533 -0.55 27.54 16.31
C ARG A 533 0.63 26.78 15.70
N PRO A 534 0.39 25.62 15.06
CA PRO A 534 1.45 24.83 14.47
C PRO A 534 2.00 25.50 13.20
N TYR A 535 3.32 25.44 13.03
CA TYR A 535 3.98 25.82 11.79
C TYR A 535 5.06 24.80 11.43
N VAL A 536 5.38 24.72 10.15
CA VAL A 536 6.56 24.04 9.64
C VAL A 536 7.42 25.08 8.93
N ALA A 537 8.68 25.19 9.31
CA ALA A 537 9.64 26.07 8.66
C ALA A 537 10.66 25.24 7.87
N ILE A 538 11.01 25.73 6.68
CA ILE A 538 11.98 25.14 5.76
C ILE A 538 13.03 26.21 5.44
N ALA A 539 14.21 26.05 6.03
CA ALA A 539 15.40 26.83 5.70
C ALA A 539 16.20 26.12 4.61
N VAL A 540 16.49 26.79 3.51
CA VAL A 540 17.32 26.25 2.42
C VAL A 540 18.54 27.12 2.15
N ALA A 541 19.63 26.50 1.68
CA ALA A 541 20.78 27.23 1.16
C ALA A 541 20.41 28.00 -0.12
N ASP A 542 19.67 27.35 -1.03
CA ASP A 542 19.23 27.89 -2.30
C ASP A 542 17.94 27.21 -2.82
N VAL A 543 17.48 27.60 -4.01
CA VAL A 543 16.27 27.02 -4.63
C VAL A 543 16.49 25.57 -5.09
N ALA A 544 17.72 25.19 -5.44
CA ALA A 544 18.05 23.82 -5.84
C ALA A 544 17.90 22.86 -4.65
N ALA A 545 18.33 23.27 -3.47
CA ALA A 545 18.11 22.54 -2.22
C ALA A 545 16.62 22.35 -1.94
N LEU A 546 15.78 23.38 -2.15
CA LEU A 546 14.32 23.26 -1.99
C LEU A 546 13.72 22.24 -2.97
N LYS A 547 14.13 22.29 -4.24
CA LYS A 547 13.69 21.34 -5.28
C LYS A 547 14.12 19.91 -4.92
N ALA A 548 15.31 19.72 -4.33
CA ALA A 548 15.79 18.41 -3.90
C ALA A 548 14.91 17.77 -2.80
N LEU A 549 14.14 18.57 -2.04
CA LEU A 549 13.21 18.08 -1.01
C LEU A 549 11.89 17.52 -1.56
N MET A 550 11.55 17.79 -2.83
CA MET A 550 10.23 17.46 -3.41
C MET A 550 9.86 15.98 -3.30
N ARG A 551 10.84 15.09 -3.44
CA ARG A 551 10.66 13.65 -3.35
C ARG A 551 10.78 13.12 -1.91
N PRO A 552 11.83 13.45 -1.12
CA PRO A 552 12.01 12.83 0.19
C PRO A 552 11.12 13.41 1.29
N LEU A 553 10.88 14.73 1.34
CA LEU A 553 10.22 15.38 2.48
C LEU A 553 8.80 14.84 2.80
N PRO A 554 7.93 14.52 1.82
CA PRO A 554 6.60 13.95 2.08
C PRO A 554 6.62 12.66 2.92
N HIS A 555 7.74 11.94 2.97
CA HIS A 555 7.88 10.71 3.75
C HIS A 555 8.17 10.95 5.24
N TYR A 556 8.44 12.20 5.66
CA TYR A 556 8.92 12.52 7.00
C TYR A 556 7.92 13.20 7.92
N GLY A 557 6.62 13.18 7.62
CA GLY A 557 5.59 13.83 8.45
C GLY A 557 5.61 13.47 9.96
N LYS A 558 6.11 12.27 10.33
CA LYS A 558 6.24 11.82 11.73
C LYS A 558 7.34 12.54 12.53
N GLN A 559 8.27 13.21 11.86
CA GLN A 559 9.41 13.86 12.48
C GLN A 559 9.02 15.25 13.00
N SER A 560 9.73 15.74 14.00
CA SER A 560 9.69 17.15 14.40
C SER A 560 10.69 17.99 13.64
N TRP A 561 11.84 17.41 13.28
CA TRP A 561 12.90 18.13 12.58
C TRP A 561 13.73 17.19 11.69
N LEU A 562 14.35 17.77 10.67
CA LEU A 562 15.15 17.11 9.64
C LEU A 562 16.29 18.01 9.19
N VAL A 563 17.41 17.38 8.84
CA VAL A 563 18.51 18.01 8.09
C VAL A 563 18.74 17.22 6.81
N PHE A 564 18.81 17.94 5.68
CA PHE A 564 19.06 17.38 4.36
C PHE A 564 20.38 17.88 3.79
N ASP A 565 21.06 16.99 3.08
CA ASP A 565 22.11 17.31 2.13
C ASP A 565 21.68 16.82 0.74
N GLY A 566 21.34 17.76 -0.13
CA GLY A 566 20.57 17.51 -1.35
C GLY A 566 19.24 16.81 -1.03
N ALA A 567 19.03 15.63 -1.62
CA ALA A 567 17.83 14.81 -1.39
C ALA A 567 17.96 13.82 -0.22
N ARG A 568 19.13 13.72 0.42
CA ARG A 568 19.40 12.76 1.49
C ARG A 568 19.14 13.38 2.84
N ALA A 569 18.26 12.76 3.64
CA ALA A 569 18.15 13.11 5.05
C ALA A 569 19.40 12.61 5.80
N ILE A 570 20.19 13.53 6.35
CA ILE A 570 21.43 13.25 7.08
C ILE A 570 21.21 13.25 8.60
N GLU A 571 20.11 13.85 9.06
CA GLU A 571 19.71 13.87 10.47
C GLU A 571 18.19 14.05 10.58
N ARG A 572 17.59 13.49 11.62
CA ARG A 572 16.14 13.57 11.88
C ARG A 572 15.82 13.25 13.33
N GLY A 573 14.71 13.80 13.83
CA GLY A 573 14.24 13.43 15.16
C GLY A 573 12.87 14.00 15.51
N ILE A 574 12.44 13.64 16.72
CA ILE A 574 11.26 14.19 17.40
C ILE A 574 11.77 15.06 18.54
N TRP A 575 11.16 16.22 18.79
CA TRP A 575 11.54 17.04 19.94
C TRP A 575 11.32 16.28 21.25
N PRO A 576 12.14 16.49 22.28
CA PRO A 576 11.84 15.95 23.59
C PRO A 576 10.46 16.47 24.06
N PRO A 577 9.70 15.68 24.83
CA PRO A 577 8.49 16.18 25.46
C PRO A 577 8.86 17.43 26.29
N ARG A 578 8.01 18.45 26.25
CA ARG A 578 8.19 19.59 27.14
C ARG A 578 8.08 19.06 28.57
N ALA A 579 9.07 19.35 29.41
CA ALA A 579 8.92 19.12 30.84
C ALA A 579 7.63 19.82 31.26
N GLU A 580 6.72 19.10 31.94
CA GLU A 580 5.62 19.76 32.64
C GLU A 580 6.27 20.79 33.55
N THR A 581 6.20 22.07 33.17
CA THR A 581 6.36 23.13 34.15
C THR A 581 5.22 22.91 35.13
N ALA A 582 5.55 22.28 36.26
CA ALA A 582 4.69 22.23 37.42
C ALA A 582 4.05 23.61 37.55
N ALA A 583 2.73 23.66 37.38
CA ALA A 583 1.95 24.81 37.80
C ALA A 583 2.00 24.85 39.33
N SER A 584 3.16 25.19 39.88
CA SER A 584 3.33 25.56 41.26
C SER A 584 2.87 27.01 41.39
N GLY A 585 1.65 27.18 41.88
CA GLY A 585 1.27 28.26 42.78
C GLY A 585 0.93 29.62 42.17
N SER A 586 -0.37 29.92 42.15
CA SER A 586 -0.90 30.96 43.04
C SER A 586 -2.39 30.71 43.27
N ARG A 587 -2.80 30.85 44.53
CA ARG A 587 -4.14 30.63 45.09
C ARG A 587 -5.26 31.38 44.39
#